data_AF-A0A812CQ70-F1
#
_entry.id   AF-A0A812CQ70-F1
#
_cell.length_a   1.000
_cell.length_b   1.000
_cell.length_c   1.000
_cell.angle_alpha   90.00
_cell.angle_beta   90.00
_cell.angle_gamma   90.00
#
_symmetry.space_group_name_H-M   'P 1'
#
loop_
_entity.id
_entity.type
_entity.pdbx_description
1 polymer ?
#
loop_
_entity_poly.entity_id
_entity_poly.type
_entity_poly.pdbx_seq_one_letter_code
_entity_poly.pdbx_strand_id
1 'polypeptide(L)'
;MTSVPENIPKLNLYNFEEPQYEDCDYVLTSPRSLEACSRLNIKPVDLLHKPLEEFKEELQEYDLQPSTIYFFYNEHENKRQNNLQRCWEERSQIIKEEMEEGKKAALKEFSNDDLTNQEFSAAIVPVYNYKIDDILGYGDTEAFTQKQRTRSSLSNDRITKDIINEWYLSV
;
A
#
# COMPACT_ATOMS: atom_id res chain seq x y z
N MET A 1 33.07 -7.43 -8.77
CA MET A 1 32.72 -6.00 -8.85
C MET A 1 31.22 -5.93 -9.00
N THR A 2 30.48 -5.83 -7.88
CA THR A 2 29.02 -5.66 -7.91
C THR A 2 28.76 -4.20 -8.24
N SER A 3 28.37 -3.93 -9.47
CA SER A 3 27.87 -2.62 -9.90
C SER A 3 26.70 -2.24 -9.00
N VAL A 4 26.85 -1.16 -8.23
CA VAL A 4 25.74 -0.57 -7.47
C VAL A 4 24.70 -0.13 -8.51
N PRO A 5 23.45 -0.63 -8.48
CA PRO A 5 22.45 -0.27 -9.47
C PRO A 5 22.18 1.24 -9.39
N GLU A 6 22.29 1.92 -10.53
CA GLU A 6 22.27 3.39 -10.65
C GLU A 6 20.91 4.06 -10.35
N ASN A 7 19.86 3.30 -10.00
CA ASN A 7 18.61 3.86 -9.50
C ASN A 7 17.83 2.81 -8.69
N ILE A 8 17.78 2.95 -7.37
CA ILE A 8 16.94 2.07 -6.54
C ILE A 8 15.48 2.53 -6.71
N PRO A 9 14.57 1.65 -7.14
CA PRO A 9 13.17 2.02 -7.36
C PRO A 9 12.52 2.47 -6.04
N LYS A 10 11.69 3.50 -6.12
CA LYS A 10 10.97 4.08 -4.96
C LYS A 10 9.66 3.33 -4.69
N LEU A 11 9.80 2.10 -4.20
CA LEU A 11 8.70 1.22 -3.84
C LEU A 11 8.13 1.58 -2.46
N ASN A 12 6.82 1.75 -2.42
CA ASN A 12 6.06 2.05 -1.23
C ASN A 12 4.76 1.22 -1.23
N LEU A 13 4.01 1.29 -0.14
CA LEU A 13 2.82 0.47 0.03
C LEU A 13 1.72 0.72 -1.03
N TYR A 14 1.75 1.83 -1.76
CA TYR A 14 0.74 2.16 -2.76
C TYR A 14 1.09 1.70 -4.17
N ASN A 15 2.37 1.48 -4.50
CA ASN A 15 2.82 1.21 -5.86
C ASN A 15 3.59 -0.11 -6.04
N PHE A 16 3.90 -0.83 -4.95
CA PHE A 16 4.73 -2.05 -5.04
C PHE A 16 4.08 -3.19 -5.83
N GLU A 17 2.76 -3.16 -6.05
CA GLU A 17 2.03 -4.15 -6.86
C GLU A 17 1.87 -3.72 -8.34
N GLU A 18 2.43 -2.58 -8.74
CA GLU A 18 2.34 -2.16 -10.14
C GLU A 18 3.14 -3.12 -11.05
N PRO A 19 2.64 -3.46 -12.25
CA PRO A 19 3.28 -4.45 -13.14
C PRO A 19 4.73 -4.15 -13.49
N GLN A 20 5.11 -2.87 -13.47
CA GLN A 20 6.48 -2.42 -13.74
C GLN A 20 7.50 -2.86 -12.67
N TYR A 21 7.04 -3.36 -11.53
CA TYR A 21 7.87 -3.83 -10.41
C TYR A 21 7.71 -5.32 -10.11
N GLU A 22 6.99 -6.08 -10.94
CA GLU A 22 6.73 -7.51 -10.72
C GLU A 22 8.03 -8.33 -10.63
N ASP A 23 9.03 -8.01 -11.46
CA ASP A 23 10.35 -8.65 -11.47
C ASP A 23 11.40 -7.91 -10.60
N CYS A 24 10.98 -7.05 -9.67
CA CYS A 24 11.90 -6.27 -8.85
C CYS A 24 12.45 -7.09 -7.66
N ASP A 25 13.77 -7.04 -7.45
CA ASP A 25 14.43 -7.67 -6.29
C ASP A 25 14.03 -7.07 -4.93
N TYR A 26 13.43 -5.87 -4.93
CA TYR A 26 13.03 -5.14 -3.73
C TYR A 26 11.52 -5.20 -3.55
N VAL A 27 11.08 -5.32 -2.28
CA VAL A 27 9.64 -5.28 -1.94
C VAL A 27 9.19 -3.87 -1.57
N LEU A 28 9.90 -3.23 -0.63
CA LEU A 28 9.65 -1.87 -0.20
C LEU A 28 10.98 -1.14 0.00
N THR A 29 11.05 0.11 -0.41
CA THR A 29 12.24 0.96 -0.23
C THR A 29 11.92 2.29 0.45
N SER A 30 10.65 2.66 0.56
CA SER A 30 10.20 3.87 1.26
C SER A 30 10.32 3.70 2.79
N PRO A 31 11.07 4.60 3.49
CA PRO A 31 11.25 4.51 4.94
C PRO A 31 9.94 4.45 5.73
N ARG A 32 8.96 5.31 5.41
CA ARG A 32 7.66 5.32 6.09
C ARG A 32 6.85 4.03 5.87
N SER A 33 7.02 3.38 4.73
CA SER A 33 6.37 2.09 4.46
C SER A 33 7.01 0.96 5.25
N LEU A 34 8.34 0.96 5.35
CA LEU A 34 9.08 0.02 6.18
C LEU A 34 8.77 0.23 7.67
N GLU A 35 8.66 1.48 8.11
CA GLU A 35 8.26 1.83 9.47
C GLU A 35 6.84 1.34 9.78
N ALA A 36 5.86 1.57 8.90
CA ALA A 36 4.50 1.08 9.07
C ALA A 36 4.45 -0.45 9.25
N CYS A 37 5.18 -1.18 8.41
CA CYS A 37 5.31 -2.64 8.53
C CYS A 37 5.95 -3.03 9.88
N SER A 38 7.02 -2.32 10.29
CA SER A 38 7.72 -2.56 11.55
C SER A 38 6.84 -2.31 12.77
N ARG A 39 6.05 -1.22 12.81
CA ARG A 39 5.15 -0.90 13.93
C ARG A 39 4.07 -1.95 14.13
N LEU A 40 3.62 -2.59 13.04
CA LEU A 40 2.61 -3.65 13.06
C LEU A 40 3.19 -5.06 13.16
N ASN A 41 4.52 -5.21 13.18
CA ASN A 41 5.23 -6.49 13.13
C ASN A 41 4.82 -7.36 11.91
N ILE A 42 4.61 -6.72 10.77
CA ILE A 42 4.30 -7.35 9.47
C ILE A 42 5.58 -7.35 8.64
N LYS A 43 5.95 -8.48 8.03
CA LYS A 43 7.09 -8.50 7.12
C LYS A 43 6.65 -8.00 5.75
N PRO A 44 7.45 -7.17 5.05
CA PRO A 44 7.11 -6.72 3.70
C PRO A 44 6.79 -7.86 2.72
N VAL A 45 7.51 -8.98 2.82
CA VAL A 45 7.27 -10.17 1.98
C VAL A 45 5.89 -10.79 2.18
N ASP A 46 5.28 -10.65 3.37
CA ASP A 46 3.94 -11.16 3.67
C ASP A 46 2.84 -10.34 2.97
N LEU A 47 3.20 -9.21 2.35
CA LEU A 47 2.29 -8.37 1.58
C LEU A 47 2.27 -8.75 0.10
N LEU A 48 3.24 -9.54 -0.39
CA LEU A 48 3.31 -9.94 -1.79
C LEU A 48 2.18 -10.91 -2.14
N HIS A 49 1.60 -10.72 -3.32
CA HIS A 49 0.61 -11.66 -3.83
C HIS A 49 1.29 -12.99 -4.15
N LYS A 50 0.63 -14.07 -3.72
CA LYS A 50 1.02 -15.43 -4.04
C LYS A 50 -0.08 -16.06 -4.88
N PRO A 51 0.16 -16.40 -6.15
CA PRO A 51 -0.88 -16.94 -7.02
C PRO A 51 -1.32 -18.33 -6.57
N LEU A 52 -2.57 -18.69 -6.89
CA LEU A 52 -3.14 -20.00 -6.56
C LEU A 52 -2.30 -21.18 -7.10
N GLU A 53 -1.62 -21.00 -8.24
CA GLU A 53 -0.82 -22.06 -8.85
C GLU A 53 0.33 -22.50 -7.93
N GLU A 54 0.99 -21.56 -7.25
CA GLU A 54 2.01 -21.89 -6.26
C GLU A 54 1.43 -22.69 -5.08
N PHE A 55 0.20 -22.42 -4.66
CA PHE A 55 -0.46 -23.23 -3.62
C PHE A 55 -0.75 -24.65 -4.10
N LYS A 56 -1.11 -24.82 -5.38
CA LYS A 56 -1.33 -26.15 -5.95
C LYS A 56 -0.03 -26.93 -5.99
N GLU A 57 1.06 -26.30 -6.42
CA GLU A 57 2.39 -26.91 -6.48
C GLU A 57 2.89 -27.31 -5.09
N GLU A 58 2.82 -26.42 -4.11
CA GLU A 58 3.25 -26.69 -2.73
C GLU A 58 2.44 -27.78 -2.03
N LEU A 59 1.15 -27.87 -2.33
CA LEU A 59 0.24 -28.80 -1.69
C LEU A 59 0.01 -30.09 -2.50
N GLN A 60 0.65 -30.21 -3.66
CA GLN A 60 0.48 -31.35 -4.56
C GLN A 60 0.84 -32.68 -3.89
N GLU A 61 1.84 -32.68 -3.01
CA GLU A 61 2.32 -33.88 -2.31
C GLU A 61 1.31 -34.47 -1.30
N TYR A 62 0.31 -33.69 -0.89
CA TYR A 62 -0.61 -34.05 0.18
C TYR A 62 -1.96 -34.62 -0.32
N ASP A 63 -2.12 -34.81 -1.64
CA ASP A 63 -3.34 -35.34 -2.29
C ASP A 63 -4.64 -34.69 -1.78
N LEU A 64 -4.59 -33.36 -1.58
CA LEU A 64 -5.70 -32.60 -1.03
C LEU A 64 -6.78 -32.38 -2.09
N GLN A 65 -8.04 -32.32 -1.65
CA GLN A 65 -9.14 -31.93 -2.51
C GLN A 65 -8.95 -30.49 -3.02
N PRO A 66 -9.31 -30.18 -4.27
CA PRO A 66 -9.18 -28.83 -4.82
C PRO A 66 -9.82 -27.75 -3.94
N SER A 67 -10.99 -28.04 -3.36
CA SER A 67 -11.70 -27.12 -2.45
C SER A 67 -10.88 -26.76 -1.21
N THR A 68 -10.08 -27.69 -0.69
CA THR A 68 -9.17 -27.46 0.44
C THR A 68 -8.02 -26.54 0.06
N ILE A 69 -7.43 -26.71 -1.13
CA ILE A 69 -6.37 -25.82 -1.65
C ILE A 69 -6.92 -24.39 -1.83
N TYR A 70 -8.11 -24.26 -2.42
CA TYR A 70 -8.80 -22.97 -2.56
C TYR A 70 -9.09 -22.31 -1.20
N PHE A 71 -9.45 -23.09 -0.17
CA PHE A 71 -9.64 -22.55 1.17
C PHE A 71 -8.35 -21.94 1.73
N PHE A 72 -7.21 -22.63 1.63
CA PHE A 72 -5.92 -22.10 2.10
C PHE A 72 -5.48 -20.86 1.33
N TYR A 73 -5.65 -20.86 0.01
CA TYR A 73 -5.40 -19.68 -0.81
C TYR A 73 -6.25 -18.48 -0.36
N ASN A 74 -7.55 -18.69 -0.16
CA ASN A 74 -8.46 -17.62 0.26
C ASN A 74 -8.11 -17.08 1.65
N GLU A 75 -7.78 -17.95 2.61
CA GLU A 75 -7.34 -17.53 3.94
C GLU A 75 -6.05 -16.70 3.87
N HIS A 76 -5.10 -17.12 3.03
CA HIS A 76 -3.87 -16.39 2.80
C HIS A 76 -4.12 -15.01 2.18
N GLU A 77 -4.90 -14.94 1.10
CA GLU A 77 -5.20 -13.67 0.41
C GLU A 77 -6.01 -12.73 1.31
N ASN A 78 -6.98 -13.24 2.08
CA ASN A 78 -7.71 -12.43 3.07
C ASN A 78 -6.77 -11.82 4.11
N LYS A 79 -5.82 -12.62 4.63
CA LYS A 79 -4.82 -12.14 5.59
C LYS A 79 -3.91 -11.09 4.97
N ARG A 80 -3.45 -11.32 3.73
CA ARG A 80 -2.61 -10.38 2.97
C ARG A 80 -3.30 -9.03 2.80
N GLN A 81 -4.55 -9.03 2.34
CA GLN A 81 -5.36 -7.83 2.15
C GLN A 81 -5.60 -7.07 3.47
N ASN A 82 -5.88 -7.80 4.56
CA ASN A 82 -6.03 -7.19 5.87
C ASN A 82 -4.72 -6.51 6.34
N ASN A 83 -3.59 -7.18 6.18
CA ASN A 83 -2.29 -6.64 6.51
C ASN A 83 -1.97 -5.38 5.68
N LEU A 84 -2.26 -5.40 4.37
CA LEU A 84 -2.07 -4.25 3.49
C LEU A 84 -2.85 -3.03 3.96
N GLN A 85 -4.14 -3.22 4.23
CA GLN A 85 -5.00 -2.15 4.72
C GLN A 85 -4.46 -1.53 6.02
N ARG A 86 -4.06 -2.38 6.97
CA ARG A 86 -3.48 -1.91 8.24
C ARG A 86 -2.18 -1.15 8.03
N CYS A 87 -1.30 -1.64 7.15
CA CYS A 87 -0.05 -0.95 6.81
C CYS A 87 -0.31 0.42 6.14
N TRP A 88 -1.32 0.53 5.28
CA TRP A 88 -1.73 1.82 4.68
C TRP A 88 -2.21 2.82 5.73
N GLU A 89 -3.03 2.36 6.66
CA GLU A 89 -3.53 3.17 7.76
C GLU A 89 -2.39 3.64 8.66
N GLU A 90 -1.49 2.74 9.05
CA GLU A 90 -0.33 3.07 9.90
C GLU A 90 0.62 4.04 9.22
N ARG A 91 0.91 3.84 7.92
CA ARG A 91 1.70 4.80 7.13
C ARG A 91 1.05 6.18 7.13
N SER A 92 -0.27 6.23 7.00
CA SER A 92 -1.01 7.49 7.04
C SER A 92 -0.93 8.17 8.41
N GLN A 93 -0.84 7.39 9.49
CA GLN A 93 -0.61 7.92 10.84
C GLN A 93 0.80 8.44 11.05
N ILE A 94 1.83 7.70 10.62
CA ILE A 94 3.22 8.17 10.64
C ILE A 94 3.33 9.54 9.96
N ILE A 95 2.72 9.68 8.79
CA ILE A 95 2.69 10.94 8.04
C ILE A 95 2.07 12.08 8.87
N LYS A 96 0.94 11.82 9.56
CA LYS A 96 0.29 12.84 10.39
C LYS A 96 1.13 13.21 11.62
N GLU A 97 1.73 12.21 12.27
CA GLU A 97 2.63 12.41 13.40
C GLU A 97 3.81 13.31 13.00
N GLU A 98 4.49 13.00 11.89
CA GLU A 98 5.58 13.81 11.35
C GLU A 98 5.15 15.26 11.06
N MET A 99 3.94 15.45 10.54
CA MET A 99 3.39 16.80 10.29
C MET A 99 3.16 17.56 11.60
N GLU A 100 2.58 16.92 12.61
CA GLU A 100 2.31 17.54 13.91
C GLU A 100 3.60 17.87 14.66
N GLU A 101 4.60 16.99 14.58
CA GLU A 101 5.93 17.22 15.14
C GLU A 101 6.63 18.40 14.45
N GLY A 102 6.56 18.46 13.12
CA GLY A 102 7.02 19.61 12.35
C GLY A 102 6.36 20.90 12.83
N LYS A 103 5.02 20.91 12.99
CA LYS A 103 4.25 22.07 13.48
C LYS A 103 4.74 22.55 14.84
N LYS A 104 4.91 21.61 15.77
CA LYS A 104 5.40 21.91 17.13
C LYS A 104 6.82 22.46 17.11
N ALA A 105 7.70 21.89 16.28
CA ALA A 105 9.08 22.35 16.14
C ALA A 105 9.13 23.79 15.58
N ALA A 106 8.39 24.07 14.51
CA ALA A 106 8.30 25.41 13.95
C ALA A 106 7.77 26.43 14.99
N LEU A 107 6.63 26.14 15.64
CA LEU A 107 6.08 26.99 16.70
C LEU A 107 7.10 27.31 17.80
N LYS A 108 7.95 26.35 18.18
CA LYS A 108 8.97 26.53 19.20
C LYS A 108 10.12 27.43 18.76
N GLU A 109 10.54 27.36 17.49
CA GLU A 109 11.61 28.20 16.95
C GLU A 109 11.19 29.68 16.92
N PHE A 110 9.96 29.96 16.49
CA PHE A 110 9.43 31.32 16.37
C PHE A 110 8.92 31.93 17.69
N SER A 111 8.68 31.13 18.74
CA SER A 111 8.36 31.66 20.07
C SER A 111 9.53 32.44 20.70
N ASN A 112 10.72 32.44 20.08
CA ASN A 112 11.89 33.20 20.52
C ASN A 112 12.03 34.57 19.83
N ASP A 113 11.25 34.84 18.78
CA ASP A 113 11.28 36.11 18.05
C ASP A 113 9.86 36.71 17.99
N ASP A 114 9.69 37.95 18.48
CA ASP A 114 8.44 38.72 18.46
C ASP A 114 7.97 39.00 17.01
N LEU A 115 7.33 38.04 16.36
CA LEU A 115 6.66 38.23 15.06
C LEU A 115 5.14 38.16 15.22
N THR A 116 4.45 39.06 14.52
CA THR A 116 3.00 39.20 14.62
C THR A 116 2.28 37.97 14.04
N ASN A 117 1.17 37.57 14.67
CA ASN A 117 0.39 36.36 14.33
C ASN A 117 -0.01 36.25 12.84
N GLN A 118 -0.05 37.36 12.10
CA GLN A 118 -0.41 37.40 10.68
C GLN A 118 0.75 36.96 9.77
N GLU A 119 1.97 37.40 10.04
CA GLU A 119 3.19 37.01 9.29
C GLU A 119 3.56 35.56 9.58
N PHE A 120 3.30 35.10 10.80
CA PHE A 120 3.47 33.72 11.22
C PHE A 120 2.63 32.74 10.38
N SER A 121 1.36 33.07 10.15
CA SER A 121 0.46 32.24 9.32
C SER A 121 0.92 32.16 7.86
N ALA A 122 1.44 33.27 7.31
CA ALA A 122 1.84 33.37 5.91
C ALA A 122 3.18 32.66 5.60
N ALA A 123 4.10 32.57 6.58
CA ALA A 123 5.38 31.90 6.42
C ALA A 123 5.31 30.38 6.64
N ILE A 124 4.39 29.93 7.52
CA ILE A 124 4.23 28.50 7.86
C ILE A 124 3.44 27.75 6.78
N VAL A 125 2.29 28.27 6.33
CA VAL A 125 1.40 27.57 5.38
C VAL A 125 2.11 27.06 4.10
N PRO A 126 3.02 27.83 3.45
CA PRO A 126 3.74 27.36 2.27
C PRO A 126 4.72 26.21 2.55
N VAL A 127 5.41 26.24 3.70
CA VAL A 127 6.37 25.19 4.10
C VAL A 127 5.66 23.86 4.39
N TYR A 128 4.46 23.92 4.99
CA TYR A 128 3.64 22.72 5.20
C TYR A 128 3.06 22.19 3.90
N ASN A 129 2.57 23.05 3.00
CA ASN A 129 2.04 22.61 1.71
C ASN A 129 3.12 21.95 0.82
N TYR A 130 4.36 22.48 0.80
CA TYR A 130 5.45 21.87 0.04
C TYR A 130 5.83 20.47 0.56
N LYS A 131 5.78 20.27 1.89
CA LYS A 131 5.99 18.94 2.48
C LYS A 131 4.83 17.99 2.21
N ILE A 132 3.59 18.49 2.08
CA ILE A 132 2.38 17.70 1.78
C ILE A 132 2.44 17.10 0.37
N ASP A 133 2.92 17.85 -0.62
CA ASP A 133 2.97 17.38 -2.01
C ASP A 133 3.98 16.22 -2.19
N ASP A 134 5.14 16.28 -1.52
CA ASP A 134 6.11 15.17 -1.42
C ASP A 134 5.59 13.98 -0.60
N ILE A 135 4.58 14.20 0.26
CA ILE A 135 3.99 13.20 1.15
C ILE A 135 2.85 12.42 0.48
N LEU A 136 2.03 13.07 -0.34
CA LEU A 136 0.87 12.46 -0.99
C LEU A 136 1.18 11.79 -2.35
N GLY A 137 2.39 11.94 -2.88
CA GLY A 137 2.76 11.30 -4.14
C GLY A 137 1.89 11.76 -5.32
N TYR A 138 1.30 12.96 -5.25
CA TYR A 138 0.66 13.60 -6.40
C TYR A 138 1.73 14.34 -7.22
N GLY A 139 2.63 13.58 -7.83
CA GLY A 139 3.25 14.01 -9.09
C GLY A 139 2.23 13.74 -10.18
N ASP A 140 1.81 14.80 -10.87
CA ASP A 140 0.88 14.82 -12.00
C ASP A 140 -0.62 14.87 -11.64
N THR A 141 -1.08 16.11 -11.44
CA THR A 141 -2.47 16.50 -11.62
C THR A 141 -2.90 16.30 -13.08
N GLU A 142 -3.41 15.12 -13.41
CA GLU A 142 -4.48 14.99 -14.39
C GLU A 142 -5.67 14.27 -13.75
N ALA A 143 -6.61 15.08 -13.27
CA ALA A 143 -8.03 14.78 -13.17
C ALA A 143 -8.42 13.35 -12.77
N PHE A 144 -8.39 13.05 -11.47
CA PHE A 144 -9.33 12.08 -10.90
C PHE A 144 -10.74 12.70 -10.85
N THR A 145 -11.27 13.06 -12.03
CA THR A 145 -12.70 13.22 -12.21
C THR A 145 -13.33 11.85 -12.01
N GLN A 146 -13.98 11.71 -10.87
CA GLN A 146 -14.92 10.66 -10.52
C GLN A 146 -16.00 10.61 -11.63
N LYS A 147 -15.74 9.84 -12.68
CA LYS A 147 -16.72 9.55 -13.72
C LYS A 147 -17.13 8.11 -13.54
N GLN A 148 -18.29 7.92 -12.92
CA GLN A 148 -19.01 6.66 -13.00
C GLN A 148 -19.05 6.21 -14.46
N ARG A 149 -18.43 5.06 -14.75
CA ARG A 149 -18.71 4.32 -15.98
C ARG A 149 -19.40 3.03 -15.61
N THR A 150 -20.67 3.01 -15.98
CA THR A 150 -21.50 1.85 -16.15
C THR A 150 -20.87 0.84 -17.12
N ARG A 151 -21.10 -0.43 -16.77
CA ARG A 151 -21.02 -1.73 -17.47
C ARG A 151 -20.72 -1.78 -18.99
N SER A 152 -20.03 -2.87 -19.35
CA SER A 152 -19.64 -3.43 -20.68
C SER A 152 -18.21 -3.06 -21.11
N SER A 153 -17.27 -3.98 -21.37
CA SER A 153 -17.33 -5.38 -21.83
C SER A 153 -15.97 -6.10 -21.63
N LEU A 154 -16.02 -7.38 -21.18
CA LEU A 154 -15.14 -8.56 -21.44
C LEU A 154 -13.59 -8.36 -21.39
N SER A 155 -12.73 -9.17 -20.76
CA SER A 155 -12.70 -10.48 -20.11
C SER A 155 -11.32 -10.54 -19.40
N ASN A 156 -11.14 -11.00 -18.17
CA ASN A 156 -10.98 -12.39 -17.76
C ASN A 156 -10.97 -12.47 -16.22
N ASP A 157 -11.62 -13.52 -15.71
CA ASP A 157 -11.46 -14.15 -14.40
C ASP A 157 -11.78 -13.33 -13.14
N ARG A 158 -13.04 -12.88 -13.09
CA ARG A 158 -13.80 -12.91 -11.84
C ARG A 158 -14.49 -14.26 -11.72
N ILE A 159 -13.87 -15.22 -11.03
CA ILE A 159 -14.60 -16.34 -10.45
C ILE A 159 -15.40 -15.76 -9.27
N THR A 160 -16.63 -15.33 -9.56
CA THR A 160 -17.53 -14.81 -8.53
C THR A 160 -18.01 -15.96 -7.64
N LYS A 161 -18.33 -15.63 -6.38
CA LYS A 161 -18.92 -16.48 -5.34
C LYS A 161 -20.23 -17.19 -5.74
N ASP A 162 -20.69 -17.02 -6.98
CA ASP A 162 -21.93 -17.59 -7.51
C ASP A 162 -21.76 -19.05 -8.00
N ILE A 163 -20.55 -19.48 -8.37
CA ILE A 163 -20.30 -20.88 -8.78
C ILE A 163 -20.36 -21.86 -7.59
N ILE A 164 -20.09 -21.37 -6.38
CA ILE A 164 -20.12 -22.20 -5.17
C ILE A 164 -21.56 -22.59 -4.77
N ASN A 165 -22.57 -21.79 -5.15
CA ASN A 165 -23.96 -22.05 -4.76
C ASN A 165 -24.74 -22.95 -5.73
N GLU A 166 -24.30 -23.11 -6.98
CA GLU A 166 -24.95 -24.06 -7.91
C GLU A 166 -24.54 -25.53 -7.69
N TRP A 167 -23.40 -25.79 -7.04
CA TRP A 167 -22.97 -27.16 -6.74
C TRP A 167 -23.46 -27.70 -5.39
N TYR A 168 -23.99 -26.86 -4.51
CA TYR A 168 -24.48 -27.27 -3.19
C TYR A 168 -25.96 -27.72 -3.17
N LEU A 169 -26.65 -27.71 -4.31
CA LEU A 169 -28.07 -28.07 -4.42
C LEU A 169 -28.35 -29.33 -5.26
N SER A 170 -27.33 -30.14 -5.57
CA SER A 170 -27.50 -31.41 -6.31
C SER A 170 -26.92 -32.65 -5.61
N VAL A 171 -26.92 -32.66 -4.27
CA VAL A 171 -26.80 -33.86 -3.42
C VAL A 171 -27.95 -33.84 -2.41
#